data_AF-A0A1V2B284-F1
#
_entry.id   AF-A0A1V2B284-F1
#
_cell.length_a   1.000
_cell.length_b   1.000
_cell.length_c   1.000
_cell.angle_alpha   90.00
_cell.angle_beta   90.00
_cell.angle_gamma   90.00
#
_symmetry.space_group_name_H-M   'P 1'
#
loop_
_entity.id
_entity.type
_entity.pdbx_description
1 polymer ?
#
loop_
_entity_poly.entity_id
_entity_poly.type
_entity_poly.pdbx_seq_one_letter_code
_entity_poly.pdbx_strand_id
1 'polypeptide(L)'
;MKYLFFILITCLLFSCHQKKDPEMDSQAGYFNAVAKNDISLPPPAYGDWLYKHKEKGQNLAAYQATKPVTDKKVIYLLPMGDFTAMQEKVLQETRNYMEIFFQLKAVLLEPISDSGIASRKFEGHVQLLAPYILDSVLISRKPKDGLAMMAISARDLYPQADWNYVFGLGSYSRRVGVTSIYRLQDTSFLRRLVNISSHEIGHMLSMNHCIHAKCVMNGTNGLYETDRTPLRLCSECQQKLYWNLRFDNQQRLKELMAYCKDKGFEWDWEVFNKDGQ
;
A
#
# COMPACT_ATOMS: atom_id res chain seq x y z
N MET A 1 -2.71 50.94 -47.33
CA MET A 1 -2.66 50.60 -45.88
C MET A 1 -4.07 50.22 -45.46
N LYS A 2 -4.43 49.01 -45.04
CA LYS A 2 -3.71 47.86 -44.47
C LYS A 2 -4.50 46.59 -44.85
N TYR A 3 -3.81 45.52 -45.23
CA TYR A 3 -4.37 44.18 -45.31
C TYR A 3 -4.58 43.65 -43.88
N LEU A 4 -5.77 43.14 -43.55
CA LEU A 4 -6.03 42.43 -42.31
C LEU A 4 -6.21 40.93 -42.65
N PHE A 5 -5.17 40.15 -42.40
CA PHE A 5 -5.14 38.70 -42.59
C PHE A 5 -5.79 38.05 -41.36
N PHE A 6 -6.94 37.40 -41.52
CA PHE A 6 -7.53 36.55 -40.49
C PHE A 6 -6.78 35.21 -40.48
N ILE A 7 -5.89 35.01 -39.51
CA ILE A 7 -5.26 33.70 -39.27
C ILE A 7 -6.23 32.89 -38.41
N LEU A 8 -6.94 31.95 -39.06
CA LEU A 8 -7.74 30.93 -38.39
C LEU A 8 -6.77 29.91 -37.79
N ILE A 9 -6.47 30.03 -36.48
CA ILE A 9 -5.70 29.01 -35.76
C ILE A 9 -6.62 27.81 -35.54
N THR A 10 -6.51 26.82 -36.42
CA THR A 10 -7.08 25.49 -36.22
C THR A 10 -6.30 24.80 -35.09
N CYS A 11 -6.85 24.83 -33.88
CA CYS A 11 -6.42 23.97 -32.79
C CYS A 11 -6.68 22.51 -33.19
N LEU A 12 -5.70 21.86 -33.80
CA LEU A 12 -5.66 20.40 -33.96
C LEU A 12 -5.55 19.79 -32.57
N LEU A 13 -6.70 19.39 -32.00
CA LEU A 13 -6.77 18.52 -30.86
C LEU A 13 -6.18 17.16 -31.27
N PHE A 14 -4.86 17.01 -31.08
CA PHE A 14 -4.25 15.68 -31.02
C PHE A 14 -4.81 14.98 -29.78
N SER A 15 -5.96 14.32 -29.96
CA SER A 15 -6.40 13.28 -29.05
C SER A 15 -5.30 12.22 -29.09
N CYS A 16 -4.44 12.22 -28.07
CA CYS A 16 -3.50 11.14 -27.82
C CYS A 16 -4.35 9.87 -27.65
N HIS A 17 -4.54 9.13 -28.73
CA HIS A 17 -4.96 7.74 -28.67
C HIS A 17 -3.85 7.00 -27.95
N GLN A 18 -3.97 6.92 -26.62
CA GLN A 18 -3.15 6.06 -25.80
C GLN A 18 -3.40 4.65 -26.35
N LYS A 19 -2.37 4.05 -26.97
CA LYS A 19 -2.45 2.67 -27.46
C LYS A 19 -2.95 1.82 -26.30
N LYS A 20 -4.03 1.08 -26.51
CA LYS A 20 -4.54 0.14 -25.52
C LYS A 20 -3.45 -0.87 -25.18
N ASP A 21 -3.29 -1.12 -23.89
CA ASP A 21 -2.35 -2.09 -23.33
C ASP A 21 -2.94 -3.49 -23.51
N PRO A 22 -2.41 -4.33 -24.41
CA PRO A 22 -3.04 -5.61 -24.77
C PRO A 22 -3.16 -6.58 -23.59
N GLU A 23 -2.22 -6.53 -22.65
CA GLU A 23 -2.26 -7.36 -21.45
C GLU A 23 -3.38 -6.89 -20.51
N MET A 24 -3.55 -5.58 -20.33
CA MET A 24 -4.70 -5.05 -19.58
C MET A 24 -6.03 -5.45 -20.22
N ASP A 25 -6.14 -5.33 -21.54
CA ASP A 25 -7.34 -5.70 -22.30
C ASP A 25 -7.67 -7.19 -22.12
N SER A 26 -6.65 -8.06 -22.11
CA SER A 26 -6.83 -9.51 -21.87
C SER A 26 -7.43 -9.83 -20.50
N GLN A 27 -7.20 -8.96 -19.51
CA GLN A 27 -7.70 -9.10 -18.14
C GLN A 27 -9.01 -8.35 -17.89
N ALA A 28 -9.59 -7.68 -18.89
CA ALA A 28 -10.81 -6.89 -18.73
C ALA A 28 -11.96 -7.71 -18.14
N GLY A 29 -12.12 -8.98 -18.56
CA GLY A 29 -13.12 -9.89 -18.01
C GLY A 29 -12.97 -10.12 -16.50
N TYR A 30 -11.73 -10.33 -16.04
CA TYR A 30 -11.42 -10.49 -14.62
C TYR A 30 -11.76 -9.22 -13.82
N PHE A 31 -11.25 -8.06 -14.24
CA PHE A 31 -11.50 -6.81 -13.52
C PHE A 31 -12.98 -6.42 -13.49
N ASN A 32 -13.73 -6.70 -14.57
CA ASN A 32 -15.17 -6.48 -14.61
C ASN A 32 -15.94 -7.40 -13.66
N ALA A 33 -15.48 -8.63 -13.42
CA ALA A 33 -16.08 -9.52 -12.43
C ALA A 33 -15.81 -9.00 -11.01
N VAL A 34 -14.55 -8.69 -10.70
CA VAL A 34 -14.12 -8.11 -9.41
C VAL A 34 -14.83 -6.79 -9.10
N ALA A 35 -15.06 -5.93 -10.10
CA ALA A 35 -15.74 -4.65 -9.94
C ALA A 35 -17.20 -4.79 -9.44
N LYS A 36 -17.89 -5.89 -9.77
CA LYS A 36 -19.26 -6.15 -9.27
C LYS A 36 -19.29 -6.39 -7.76
N ASN A 37 -18.15 -6.76 -7.18
CA ASN A 37 -18.00 -7.08 -5.77
C ASN A 37 -17.32 -5.96 -4.97
N ASP A 38 -17.05 -4.80 -5.59
CA ASP A 38 -16.53 -3.63 -4.86
C ASP A 38 -17.54 -3.19 -3.79
N ILE A 39 -17.05 -3.04 -2.55
CA ILE A 39 -17.87 -2.64 -1.40
C ILE A 39 -17.84 -1.12 -1.32
N SER A 40 -18.99 -0.47 -1.43
CA SER A 40 -19.10 0.99 -1.35
C SER A 40 -18.55 1.54 -0.03
N LEU A 41 -17.87 2.69 -0.10
CA LEU A 41 -17.50 3.46 1.09
C LEU A 41 -18.77 4.12 1.66
N PRO A 42 -19.03 3.99 2.97
CA PRO A 42 -20.09 4.78 3.60
C PRO A 42 -19.74 6.27 3.60
N PRO A 43 -20.72 7.18 3.75
CA PRO A 43 -20.45 8.58 4.01
C PRO A 43 -19.49 8.73 5.22
N PRO A 44 -18.43 9.55 5.13
CA PRO A 44 -17.47 9.69 6.22
C PRO A 44 -18.11 10.24 7.50
N ALA A 45 -17.86 9.60 8.64
CA ALA A 45 -18.33 10.02 9.95
C ALA A 45 -17.26 10.81 10.72
N TYR A 46 -17.67 11.53 11.78
CA TYR A 46 -16.72 12.24 12.63
C TYR A 46 -15.65 11.29 13.18
N GLY A 47 -14.38 11.65 12.99
CA GLY A 47 -13.23 10.84 13.36
C GLY A 47 -12.57 10.15 12.17
N ASP A 48 -13.32 9.89 11.09
CA ASP A 48 -12.81 9.18 9.91
C ASP A 48 -11.79 10.01 9.13
N TRP A 49 -10.87 9.34 8.45
CA TRP A 49 -9.85 9.99 7.64
C TRP A 49 -10.48 10.94 6.60
N LEU A 50 -11.45 10.45 5.82
CA LEU A 50 -12.12 11.22 4.76
C LEU A 50 -13.08 12.30 5.28
N TYR A 51 -13.42 12.29 6.57
CA TYR A 51 -14.16 13.37 7.20
C TYR A 51 -13.28 14.64 7.26
N LYS A 52 -12.03 14.49 7.70
CA LYS A 52 -11.05 15.58 7.84
C LYS A 52 -10.27 15.86 6.54
N HIS A 53 -9.92 14.83 5.79
CA HIS A 53 -9.06 14.93 4.61
C HIS A 53 -9.88 14.78 3.32
N LYS A 54 -9.92 15.83 2.50
CA LYS A 54 -10.56 15.77 1.17
C LYS A 54 -9.54 15.33 0.13
N GLU A 55 -9.76 14.13 -0.40
CA GLU A 55 -8.87 13.51 -1.38
C GLU A 55 -9.51 13.50 -2.77
N LYS A 56 -8.70 13.66 -3.81
CA LYS A 56 -9.17 13.67 -5.21
C LYS A 56 -9.33 12.28 -5.81
N GLY A 57 -8.85 11.24 -5.11
CA GLY A 57 -8.67 9.91 -5.67
C GLY A 57 -7.55 9.86 -6.73
N GLN A 58 -7.36 8.68 -7.31
CA GLN A 58 -6.36 8.43 -8.34
C GLN A 58 -6.84 7.27 -9.20
N ASN A 59 -7.46 7.52 -10.35
CA ASN A 59 -7.83 6.43 -11.26
C ASN A 59 -6.62 5.83 -11.98
N LEU A 60 -6.82 4.80 -12.81
CA LEU A 60 -5.72 4.12 -13.52
C LEU A 60 -4.91 5.09 -14.40
N ALA A 61 -5.56 6.02 -15.12
CA ALA A 61 -4.85 6.98 -15.97
C ALA A 61 -3.97 7.93 -15.15
N ALA A 62 -4.49 8.45 -14.03
CA ALA A 62 -3.73 9.28 -13.10
C ALA A 62 -2.56 8.51 -12.47
N TYR A 63 -2.76 7.23 -12.15
CA TYR A 63 -1.70 6.35 -11.66
C TYR A 63 -0.59 6.14 -12.71
N GLN A 64 -0.95 5.81 -13.96
CA GLN A 64 0.00 5.63 -15.06
C GLN A 64 0.83 6.91 -15.32
N ALA A 65 0.22 8.09 -15.16
CA ALA A 65 0.92 9.37 -15.31
C ALA A 65 2.05 9.57 -14.28
N THR A 66 2.02 8.87 -13.14
CA THR A 66 3.13 8.89 -12.15
C THR A 66 4.36 8.12 -12.62
N LYS A 67 4.25 7.34 -13.72
CA LYS A 67 5.31 6.49 -14.29
C LYS A 67 6.00 5.58 -13.25
N PRO A 68 5.25 4.76 -12.49
CA PRO A 68 5.79 4.00 -11.36
C PRO A 68 6.49 2.69 -11.77
N VAL A 69 6.90 2.55 -13.03
CA VAL A 69 7.45 1.31 -13.60
C VAL A 69 8.90 1.12 -13.16
N THR A 70 9.28 -0.12 -12.84
CA THR A 70 10.66 -0.55 -12.62
C THR A 70 10.81 -2.01 -13.02
N ASP A 71 12.03 -2.40 -13.37
CA ASP A 71 12.49 -3.76 -13.60
C ASP A 71 12.76 -4.56 -12.30
N LYS A 72 12.84 -3.89 -11.16
CA LYS A 72 13.09 -4.51 -9.85
C LYS A 72 11.89 -5.32 -9.37
N LYS A 73 12.14 -6.44 -8.70
CA LYS A 73 11.10 -7.45 -8.36
C LYS A 73 11.21 -8.02 -6.95
N VAL A 74 12.03 -7.43 -6.07
CA VAL A 74 12.21 -7.94 -4.69
C VAL A 74 11.72 -6.93 -3.66
N ILE A 75 10.92 -7.38 -2.70
CA ILE A 75 10.50 -6.61 -1.53
C ILE A 75 11.38 -7.00 -0.35
N TYR A 76 12.00 -6.03 0.31
CA TYR A 76 12.79 -6.28 1.52
C TYR A 76 12.06 -5.80 2.76
N LEU A 77 11.97 -6.65 3.78
CA LEU A 77 11.45 -6.33 5.08
C LEU A 77 12.60 -6.30 6.08
N LEU A 78 12.80 -5.16 6.75
CA LEU A 78 13.88 -4.96 7.72
C LEU A 78 13.30 -4.80 9.13
N PRO A 79 13.37 -5.81 10.00
CA PRO A 79 13.03 -5.65 11.41
C PRO A 79 13.95 -4.64 12.08
N MET A 80 13.38 -3.72 12.86
CA MET A 80 14.10 -2.68 13.59
C MET A 80 13.68 -2.66 15.05
N GLY A 81 14.63 -2.89 15.94
CA GLY A 81 14.43 -3.04 17.39
C GLY A 81 14.34 -4.51 17.82
N ASP A 82 13.93 -4.72 19.06
CA ASP A 82 13.85 -6.05 19.66
C ASP A 82 12.47 -6.68 19.47
N PHE A 83 12.45 -7.94 19.07
CA PHE A 83 11.24 -8.71 18.83
C PHE A 83 11.20 -9.94 19.73
N THR A 84 10.03 -10.23 20.29
CA THR A 84 9.77 -11.51 20.97
C THR A 84 9.64 -12.63 19.94
N ALA A 85 9.82 -13.88 20.35
CA ALA A 85 9.66 -15.05 19.47
C ALA A 85 8.28 -15.12 18.80
N MET A 86 7.22 -14.61 19.44
CA MET A 86 5.90 -14.51 18.83
C MET A 86 5.85 -13.43 17.74
N GLN A 87 6.47 -12.27 17.97
CA GLN A 87 6.55 -11.22 16.97
C GLN A 87 7.41 -11.65 15.78
N GLU A 88 8.52 -12.36 15.99
CA GLU A 88 9.34 -12.92 14.91
C GLU A 88 8.53 -13.87 13.99
N LYS A 89 7.67 -14.72 14.58
CA LYS A 89 6.73 -15.55 13.79
C LYS A 89 5.78 -14.68 12.96
N VAL A 90 5.25 -13.59 13.53
CA VAL A 90 4.38 -12.65 12.82
C VAL A 90 5.13 -11.91 11.70
N LEU A 91 6.40 -11.59 11.88
CA LEU A 91 7.24 -11.01 10.82
C LEU A 91 7.43 -11.99 9.67
N GLN A 92 7.65 -13.28 9.97
CA GLN A 92 7.75 -14.32 8.96
C GLN A 92 6.45 -14.51 8.18
N GLU A 93 5.30 -14.52 8.87
CA GLU A 93 3.99 -14.58 8.22
C GLU A 93 3.71 -13.32 7.39
N THR A 94 4.13 -12.15 7.86
CA THR A 94 4.03 -10.90 7.09
C THR A 94 4.85 -11.01 5.81
N ARG A 95 6.08 -11.53 5.88
CA ARG A 95 6.91 -11.80 4.70
C ARG A 95 6.18 -12.73 3.72
N ASN A 96 5.63 -13.85 4.19
CA ASN A 96 4.90 -14.80 3.35
C ASN A 96 3.68 -14.13 2.68
N TYR A 97 2.93 -13.33 3.43
CA TYR A 97 1.78 -12.61 2.89
C TYR A 97 2.18 -11.56 1.85
N MET A 98 3.30 -10.83 2.04
CA MET A 98 3.81 -9.90 1.02
C MET A 98 4.16 -10.63 -0.29
N GLU A 99 4.69 -11.85 -0.22
CA GLU A 99 4.96 -12.65 -1.43
C GLU A 99 3.69 -12.95 -2.19
N ILE A 100 2.63 -13.38 -1.49
CA ILE A 100 1.32 -13.66 -2.09
C ILE A 100 0.68 -12.38 -2.63
N PHE A 101 0.62 -11.33 -1.81
CA PHE A 101 -0.11 -10.11 -2.12
C PHE A 101 0.48 -9.36 -3.31
N PHE A 102 1.80 -9.35 -3.47
CA PHE A 102 2.46 -8.68 -4.60
C PHE A 102 2.87 -9.65 -5.72
N GLN A 103 2.79 -10.97 -5.49
CA GLN A 103 3.39 -12.02 -6.34
C GLN A 103 4.83 -11.71 -6.72
N LEU A 104 5.60 -11.30 -5.72
CA LEU A 104 7.02 -10.98 -5.83
C LEU A 104 7.78 -11.67 -4.72
N LYS A 105 9.07 -11.91 -4.93
CA LYS A 105 9.94 -12.37 -3.84
C LYS A 105 9.96 -11.33 -2.72
N ALA A 106 9.73 -11.76 -1.50
CA ALA A 106 9.93 -10.95 -0.31
C ALA A 106 11.05 -11.55 0.52
N VAL A 107 11.90 -10.72 1.12
CA VAL A 107 13.04 -11.16 1.93
C VAL A 107 12.94 -10.48 3.29
N LEU A 108 12.83 -11.27 4.34
CA LEU A 108 13.01 -10.80 5.71
C LEU A 108 14.52 -10.75 5.99
N LEU A 109 15.02 -9.56 6.30
CA LEU A 109 16.43 -9.33 6.64
C LEU A 109 16.68 -9.56 8.12
N GLU A 110 17.96 -9.68 8.48
CA GLU A 110 18.38 -9.70 9.88
C GLU A 110 17.96 -8.40 10.60
N PRO A 111 17.45 -8.51 11.84
CA PRO A 111 17.08 -7.34 12.62
C PRO A 111 18.24 -6.37 12.85
N ILE A 112 17.94 -5.09 12.89
CA ILE A 112 18.88 -4.04 13.31
C ILE A 112 18.42 -3.34 14.58
N SER A 113 19.35 -2.80 15.35
CA SER A 113 19.03 -1.97 16.51
C SER A 113 18.32 -0.68 16.09
N ASP A 114 17.42 -0.19 16.94
CA ASP A 114 16.78 1.12 16.88
C ASP A 114 17.61 2.25 17.55
N SER A 115 18.84 1.93 17.99
CA SER A 115 19.75 2.90 18.60
C SER A 115 20.21 3.97 17.59
N GLY A 116 20.30 5.22 18.06
CA GLY A 116 20.71 6.36 17.23
C GLY A 116 19.65 6.87 16.26
N ILE A 117 18.43 6.32 16.30
CA ILE A 117 17.29 6.83 15.54
C ILE A 117 16.72 8.06 16.27
N ALA A 118 16.48 9.14 15.51
CA ALA A 118 15.82 10.33 16.04
C ALA A 118 14.47 9.96 16.68
N SER A 119 14.23 10.41 17.91
CA SER A 119 13.11 9.93 18.72
C SER A 119 12.63 10.98 19.72
N ARG A 120 11.45 10.73 20.30
CA ARG A 120 10.90 11.51 21.42
C ARG A 120 10.31 10.61 22.49
N LYS A 121 10.15 11.14 23.70
CA LYS A 121 9.28 10.55 24.72
C LYS A 121 7.87 11.12 24.59
N PHE A 122 6.88 10.26 24.45
CA PHE A 122 5.47 10.63 24.36
C PHE A 122 4.64 9.55 25.05
N GLU A 123 3.61 9.91 25.82
CA GLU A 123 2.75 8.95 26.54
C GLU A 123 3.54 7.85 27.29
N GLY A 124 4.64 8.22 27.95
CA GLY A 124 5.44 7.30 28.76
C GLY A 124 6.33 6.30 28.00
N HIS A 125 6.40 6.38 26.66
CA HIS A 125 7.23 5.49 25.84
C HIS A 125 8.03 6.26 24.78
N VAL A 126 8.94 5.56 24.09
CA VAL A 126 9.77 6.12 23.02
C VAL A 126 9.04 5.94 21.68
N GLN A 127 8.92 7.04 20.93
CA GLN A 127 8.49 7.02 19.52
C GLN A 127 9.67 7.41 18.63
N LEU A 128 9.84 6.71 17.51
CA LEU A 128 10.86 7.00 16.51
C LEU A 128 10.30 7.92 15.42
N LEU A 129 11.14 8.83 14.91
CA LEU A 129 10.77 9.74 13.83
C LEU A 129 10.77 8.98 12.50
N ALA A 130 9.58 8.71 11.96
CA ALA A 130 9.43 7.90 10.75
C ALA A 130 10.20 8.48 9.53
N PRO A 131 10.16 9.79 9.23
CA PRO A 131 10.97 10.36 8.15
C PRO A 131 12.47 10.12 8.30
N TYR A 132 13.00 10.13 9.52
CA TYR A 132 14.43 9.86 9.75
C TYR A 132 14.80 8.42 9.36
N ILE A 133 13.94 7.45 9.69
CA ILE A 133 14.13 6.05 9.29
C ILE A 133 14.19 5.94 7.77
N LEU A 134 13.22 6.53 7.06
CA LEU A 134 13.19 6.52 5.60
C LEU A 134 14.47 7.13 5.01
N ASP A 135 14.82 8.34 5.46
CA ASP A 135 15.81 9.18 4.77
C ASP A 135 17.25 8.87 5.16
N SER A 136 17.48 8.49 6.41
CA SER A 136 18.84 8.27 6.94
C SER A 136 19.21 6.80 7.05
N VAL A 137 18.23 5.88 7.07
CA VAL A 137 18.48 4.44 7.27
C VAL A 137 18.18 3.63 6.02
N LEU A 138 16.97 3.77 5.45
CA LEU A 138 16.50 2.82 4.43
C LEU A 138 17.06 3.09 3.04
N ILE A 139 17.19 4.36 2.63
CA ILE A 139 17.69 4.71 1.29
C ILE A 139 19.07 4.08 1.02
N SER A 140 19.98 4.18 1.99
CA SER A 140 21.35 3.67 1.86
C SER A 140 21.44 2.14 1.98
N ARG A 141 20.48 1.50 2.64
CA ARG A 141 20.44 0.05 2.87
C ARG A 141 19.66 -0.72 1.82
N LYS A 142 18.79 -0.07 1.05
CA LYS A 142 17.93 -0.75 0.07
C LYS A 142 18.78 -1.47 -0.99
N PRO A 143 18.69 -2.80 -1.12
CA PRO A 143 19.43 -3.53 -2.13
C PRO A 143 19.14 -3.05 -3.55
N LYS A 144 20.11 -3.22 -4.46
CA LYS A 144 20.04 -2.67 -5.83
C LYS A 144 18.87 -3.25 -6.63
N ASP A 145 18.56 -4.52 -6.44
CA ASP A 145 17.44 -5.27 -7.03
C ASP A 145 16.11 -5.08 -6.26
N GLY A 146 16.13 -4.31 -5.16
CA GLY A 146 14.97 -4.02 -4.34
C GLY A 146 13.97 -3.08 -5.01
N LEU A 147 12.80 -3.62 -5.35
CA LEU A 147 11.60 -2.88 -5.73
C LEU A 147 11.21 -1.93 -4.59
N ALA A 148 11.12 -2.46 -3.38
CA ALA A 148 10.77 -1.73 -2.17
C ALA A 148 11.56 -2.24 -0.97
N MET A 149 11.78 -1.37 0.02
CA MET A 149 12.32 -1.77 1.33
C MET A 149 11.49 -1.15 2.43
N MET A 150 10.87 -1.99 3.25
CA MET A 150 10.05 -1.56 4.37
C MET A 150 10.71 -1.97 5.69
N ALA A 151 10.97 -1.02 6.57
CA ALA A 151 11.27 -1.35 7.96
C ALA A 151 9.99 -1.77 8.70
N ILE A 152 10.11 -2.71 9.62
CA ILE A 152 9.07 -3.02 10.59
C ILE A 152 9.66 -2.72 11.96
N SER A 153 9.14 -1.70 12.64
CA SER A 153 9.64 -1.17 13.90
C SER A 153 8.93 -1.80 15.10
N ALA A 154 9.69 -2.25 16.09
CA ALA A 154 9.18 -2.64 17.41
C ALA A 154 8.69 -1.44 18.23
N ARG A 155 9.21 -0.23 17.95
CA ARG A 155 8.83 1.03 18.60
C ARG A 155 7.70 1.72 17.87
N ASP A 156 6.99 2.57 18.61
CA ASP A 156 5.98 3.46 18.06
C ASP A 156 6.59 4.52 17.13
N LEU A 157 5.79 5.12 16.26
CA LEU A 157 6.24 6.05 15.23
C LEU A 157 5.50 7.38 15.29
N TYR A 158 6.18 8.46 14.94
CA TYR A 158 5.54 9.76 14.69
C TYR A 158 6.08 10.39 13.40
N PRO A 159 5.22 11.11 12.64
CA PRO A 159 5.64 11.69 11.36
C PRO A 159 6.26 13.09 11.51
N GLN A 160 5.77 13.89 12.46
CA GLN A 160 6.22 15.25 12.76
C GLN A 160 5.79 15.65 14.17
N ALA A 161 6.34 16.76 14.69
CA ALA A 161 6.18 17.18 16.08
C ALA A 161 4.70 17.27 16.54
N ASP A 162 3.82 17.83 15.70
CA ASP A 162 2.43 18.13 16.08
C ASP A 162 1.45 16.95 15.90
N TRP A 163 1.95 15.77 15.51
CA TRP A 163 1.13 14.57 15.32
C TRP A 163 1.33 13.61 16.48
N ASN A 164 0.29 12.87 16.86
CA ASN A 164 0.36 11.90 17.95
C ASN A 164 1.21 10.68 17.57
N TYR A 165 0.85 9.99 16.49
CA TYR A 165 1.57 8.82 15.97
C TYR A 165 1.13 8.50 14.53
N VAL A 166 1.83 7.55 13.90
CA VAL A 166 1.40 6.88 12.66
C VAL A 166 1.62 5.37 12.77
N PHE A 167 0.81 4.56 12.10
CA PHE A 167 1.07 3.12 12.00
C PHE A 167 2.16 2.78 10.99
N GLY A 168 2.32 3.64 9.98
CA GLY A 168 3.36 3.53 8.97
C GLY A 168 3.55 4.82 8.20
N LEU A 169 4.60 4.84 7.38
CA LEU A 169 4.91 5.92 6.47
C LEU A 169 5.71 5.39 5.28
N GLY A 170 5.18 5.56 4.07
CA GLY A 170 5.84 5.22 2.81
C GLY A 170 6.33 6.43 2.01
N SER A 171 7.51 6.31 1.40
CA SER A 171 7.99 7.22 0.36
C SER A 171 7.64 6.66 -1.02
N TYR A 172 6.87 7.44 -1.78
CA TYR A 172 6.43 7.12 -3.13
C TYR A 172 7.61 6.90 -4.09
N SER A 173 8.48 7.91 -4.24
CA SER A 173 9.55 7.90 -5.26
C SER A 173 10.78 7.09 -4.84
N ARG A 174 11.09 7.06 -3.54
CA ARG A 174 12.28 6.36 -3.01
C ARG A 174 12.02 4.88 -2.73
N ARG A 175 10.75 4.47 -2.70
CA ARG A 175 10.29 3.10 -2.46
C ARG A 175 10.86 2.51 -1.18
N VAL A 176 10.85 3.33 -0.14
CA VAL A 176 11.19 2.96 1.22
C VAL A 176 10.04 3.33 2.12
N GLY A 177 9.80 2.57 3.17
CA GLY A 177 8.78 2.90 4.15
C GLY A 177 9.03 2.22 5.48
N VAL A 178 8.22 2.56 6.47
CA VAL A 178 8.28 1.93 7.79
C VAL A 178 6.87 1.67 8.29
N THR A 179 6.66 0.54 8.96
CA THR A 179 5.45 0.26 9.75
C THR A 179 5.84 -0.04 11.19
N SER A 180 4.93 0.16 12.13
CA SER A 180 5.15 -0.16 13.54
C SER A 180 4.23 -1.27 14.02
N ILE A 181 4.79 -2.21 14.79
CA ILE A 181 4.00 -3.22 15.49
C ILE A 181 3.54 -2.75 16.88
N TYR A 182 4.04 -1.61 17.38
CA TYR A 182 3.88 -1.20 18.78
C TYR A 182 2.41 -1.10 19.20
N ARG A 183 1.59 -0.48 18.35
CA ARG A 183 0.16 -0.26 18.63
C ARG A 183 -0.75 -1.40 18.13
N LEU A 184 -0.19 -2.49 17.59
CA LEU A 184 -0.98 -3.56 16.93
C LEU A 184 -1.21 -4.79 17.81
N GLN A 185 -0.62 -4.86 19.00
CA GLN A 185 -0.40 -6.10 19.77
C GLN A 185 -1.65 -6.63 20.51
N ASP A 186 -2.69 -7.02 19.76
CA ASP A 186 -3.86 -7.75 20.25
C ASP A 186 -4.21 -8.96 19.36
N THR A 187 -5.41 -9.53 19.49
CA THR A 187 -5.88 -10.71 18.75
C THR A 187 -5.84 -10.54 17.23
N SER A 188 -5.82 -9.31 16.71
CA SER A 188 -5.78 -9.02 15.28
C SER A 188 -4.39 -8.60 14.77
N PHE A 189 -3.34 -8.82 15.56
CA PHE A 189 -1.99 -8.33 15.29
C PHE A 189 -1.48 -8.66 13.87
N LEU A 190 -1.47 -9.94 13.49
CA LEU A 190 -1.00 -10.35 12.16
C LEU A 190 -1.82 -9.69 11.04
N ARG A 191 -3.16 -9.73 11.16
CA ARG A 191 -4.09 -9.15 10.16
C ARG A 191 -3.82 -7.66 9.95
N ARG A 192 -3.68 -6.90 11.04
CA ARG A 192 -3.39 -5.46 10.99
C ARG A 192 -2.02 -5.20 10.38
N LEU A 193 -1.00 -5.95 10.78
CA LEU A 193 0.35 -5.75 10.25
C LEU A 193 0.38 -6.01 8.74
N VAL A 194 -0.25 -7.08 8.24
CA VAL A 194 -0.27 -7.34 6.79
C VAL A 194 -1.11 -6.32 6.02
N ASN A 195 -2.19 -5.79 6.61
CA ASN A 195 -3.00 -4.72 6.03
C ASN A 195 -2.15 -3.45 5.85
N ILE A 196 -1.57 -2.96 6.95
CA ILE A 196 -0.78 -1.72 6.98
C ILE A 196 0.48 -1.88 6.11
N SER A 197 1.16 -3.03 6.15
CA SER A 197 2.33 -3.28 5.32
C SER A 197 2.01 -3.26 3.83
N SER A 198 0.88 -3.87 3.43
CA SER A 198 0.42 -3.84 2.04
C SER A 198 0.07 -2.42 1.60
N HIS A 199 -0.55 -1.64 2.50
CA HIS A 199 -0.89 -0.24 2.29
C HIS A 199 0.37 0.62 2.03
N GLU A 200 1.37 0.54 2.93
CA GLU A 200 2.59 1.33 2.79
C GLU A 200 3.41 0.93 1.56
N ILE A 201 3.48 -0.37 1.22
CA ILE A 201 4.15 -0.81 -0.02
C ILE A 201 3.34 -0.36 -1.25
N GLY A 202 2.02 -0.28 -1.16
CA GLY A 202 1.18 0.35 -2.18
C GLY A 202 1.58 1.82 -2.43
N HIS A 203 1.83 2.59 -1.38
CA HIS A 203 2.39 3.94 -1.51
C HIS A 203 3.78 3.94 -2.16
N MET A 204 4.66 3.00 -1.81
CA MET A 204 5.96 2.82 -2.46
C MET A 204 5.85 2.43 -3.95
N LEU A 205 4.69 1.95 -4.38
CA LEU A 205 4.33 1.70 -5.79
C LEU A 205 3.50 2.83 -6.40
N SER A 206 3.52 4.01 -5.79
CA SER A 206 2.85 5.25 -6.21
C SER A 206 1.32 5.24 -6.17
N MET A 207 0.71 4.33 -5.42
CA MET A 207 -0.73 4.38 -5.17
C MET A 207 -1.04 5.46 -4.15
N ASN A 208 -2.00 6.33 -4.45
CA ASN A 208 -2.59 7.20 -3.44
C ASN A 208 -3.60 6.43 -2.60
N HIS A 209 -4.09 7.07 -1.54
CA HIS A 209 -5.28 6.57 -0.86
C HIS A 209 -6.44 6.37 -1.85
N CYS A 210 -7.17 5.27 -1.65
CA CYS A 210 -8.32 4.91 -2.44
C CYS A 210 -9.59 5.49 -1.81
N ILE A 211 -10.40 6.15 -2.64
CA ILE A 211 -11.75 6.64 -2.28
C ILE A 211 -12.86 6.02 -3.13
N HIS A 212 -12.52 5.00 -3.92
CA HIS A 212 -13.45 4.32 -4.84
C HIS A 212 -14.36 3.32 -4.12
N ALA A 213 -13.78 2.51 -3.22
CA ALA A 213 -14.45 1.45 -2.49
C ALA A 213 -13.66 1.11 -1.23
N LYS A 214 -14.21 0.24 -0.35
CA LYS A 214 -13.42 -0.37 0.73
C LYS A 214 -12.26 -1.16 0.11
N CYS A 215 -11.05 -0.76 0.48
CA CYS A 215 -9.81 -1.16 -0.16
C CYS A 215 -8.68 -1.06 0.86
N VAL A 216 -7.72 -1.98 0.85
CA VAL A 216 -6.51 -1.88 1.68
C VAL A 216 -5.77 -0.54 1.52
N MET A 217 -5.94 0.16 0.39
CA MET A 217 -5.40 1.50 0.16
C MET A 217 -6.26 2.64 0.73
N ASN A 218 -7.33 2.41 1.48
CA ASN A 218 -8.07 3.51 2.11
C ASN A 218 -7.20 4.21 3.17
N GLY A 219 -7.23 5.54 3.21
CA GLY A 219 -6.62 6.29 4.31
C GLY A 219 -7.33 5.98 5.63
N THR A 220 -6.57 5.96 6.72
CA THR A 220 -7.05 5.58 8.06
C THR A 220 -6.53 6.57 9.10
N ASN A 221 -7.41 6.98 10.01
CA ASN A 221 -7.10 7.81 11.17
C ASN A 221 -6.90 6.95 12.45
N GLY A 222 -7.11 5.64 12.39
CA GLY A 222 -7.02 4.76 13.55
C GLY A 222 -7.33 3.28 13.26
N LEU A 223 -6.98 2.39 14.20
CA LEU A 223 -7.24 0.95 14.05
C LEU A 223 -8.71 0.62 13.81
N TYR A 224 -9.63 1.43 14.31
CA TYR A 224 -11.05 1.21 14.09
C TYR A 224 -11.46 1.32 12.60
N GLU A 225 -10.79 2.15 11.79
CA GLU A 225 -11.01 2.20 10.33
C GLU A 225 -10.26 1.06 9.64
N THR A 226 -9.01 0.80 10.07
CA THR A 226 -8.20 -0.31 9.55
C THR A 226 -8.91 -1.66 9.72
N ASP A 227 -9.53 -1.90 10.88
CA ASP A 227 -10.22 -3.15 11.19
C ASP A 227 -11.51 -3.34 10.38
N ARG A 228 -12.15 -2.24 9.95
CA ARG A 228 -13.37 -2.24 9.11
C ARG A 228 -13.06 -2.21 7.61
N THR A 229 -11.78 -2.28 7.25
CA THR A 229 -11.29 -2.31 5.88
C THR A 229 -10.77 -3.72 5.57
N PRO A 230 -11.15 -4.33 4.43
CA PRO A 230 -10.69 -5.66 4.08
C PRO A 230 -9.23 -5.61 3.62
N LEU A 231 -8.55 -6.75 3.65
CA LEU A 231 -7.23 -6.95 3.04
C LEU A 231 -7.26 -6.86 1.50
N ARG A 232 -8.45 -6.76 0.91
CA ARG A 232 -8.67 -6.71 -0.53
C ARG A 232 -8.32 -5.34 -1.13
N LEU A 233 -7.66 -5.36 -2.29
CA LEU A 233 -7.65 -4.20 -3.21
C LEU A 233 -8.97 -4.16 -3.97
N CYS A 234 -9.59 -2.98 -4.07
CA CYS A 234 -10.74 -2.79 -4.97
C CYS A 234 -10.34 -2.98 -6.45
N SER A 235 -11.32 -3.13 -7.32
CA SER A 235 -11.08 -3.32 -8.76
C SER A 235 -10.17 -2.25 -9.38
N GLU A 236 -10.30 -0.99 -8.96
CA GLU A 236 -9.46 0.11 -9.45
C GLU A 236 -8.00 -0.03 -9.00
N CYS A 237 -7.76 -0.40 -7.74
CA CYS A 237 -6.40 -0.58 -7.23
C CYS A 237 -5.77 -1.90 -7.69
N GLN A 238 -6.56 -2.94 -7.97
CA GLN A 238 -6.07 -4.15 -8.63
C GLN A 238 -5.57 -3.85 -10.05
N GLN A 239 -6.31 -3.05 -10.82
CA GLN A 239 -5.85 -2.60 -12.14
C GLN A 239 -4.53 -1.84 -12.08
N LYS A 240 -4.37 -0.91 -11.12
CA LYS A 240 -3.11 -0.17 -10.91
C LYS A 240 -1.95 -1.12 -10.59
N LEU A 241 -2.17 -2.05 -9.65
CA LEU A 241 -1.11 -2.97 -9.23
C LEU A 241 -0.74 -3.92 -10.36
N TYR A 242 -1.73 -4.49 -11.04
CA TYR A 242 -1.52 -5.40 -12.16
C TYR A 242 -0.79 -4.69 -13.30
N TRP A 243 -1.20 -3.48 -13.67
CA TRP A 243 -0.51 -2.69 -14.69
C TRP A 243 0.98 -2.49 -14.38
N ASN A 244 1.34 -2.33 -13.09
CA ASN A 244 2.73 -2.16 -12.66
C ASN A 244 3.51 -3.48 -12.62
N LEU A 245 2.94 -4.52 -11.98
CA LEU A 245 3.69 -5.71 -11.61
C LEU A 245 3.52 -6.89 -12.57
N ARG A 246 2.41 -6.96 -13.31
CA ARG A 246 2.02 -8.05 -14.22
C ARG A 246 1.96 -9.42 -13.53
N PHE A 247 1.36 -9.44 -12.33
CA PHE A 247 1.11 -10.67 -11.58
C PHE A 247 -0.05 -11.49 -12.19
N ASP A 248 -0.16 -12.76 -11.81
CA ASP A 248 -1.29 -13.61 -12.18
C ASP A 248 -2.49 -13.35 -11.26
N ASN A 249 -3.53 -12.72 -11.81
CA ASN A 249 -4.75 -12.36 -11.09
C ASN A 249 -5.46 -13.56 -10.45
N GLN A 250 -5.55 -14.70 -11.15
CA GLN A 250 -6.29 -15.87 -10.69
C GLN A 250 -5.50 -16.60 -9.60
N GLN A 251 -4.20 -16.80 -9.82
CA GLN A 251 -3.33 -17.46 -8.85
C GLN A 251 -3.24 -16.63 -7.56
N ARG A 252 -3.05 -15.30 -7.68
CA ARG A 252 -3.03 -14.41 -6.53
C ARG A 252 -4.31 -14.47 -5.71
N LEU A 253 -5.48 -14.46 -6.36
CA LEU A 253 -6.76 -14.57 -5.68
C LEU A 253 -6.87 -15.90 -4.90
N LYS A 254 -6.53 -17.01 -5.56
CA LYS A 254 -6.54 -18.34 -4.95
C LYS A 254 -5.61 -18.43 -3.73
N GLU A 255 -4.40 -17.88 -3.83
CA GLU A 255 -3.42 -17.87 -2.74
C GLU A 255 -3.87 -16.98 -1.58
N LEU A 256 -4.44 -15.80 -1.85
CA LEU A 256 -5.01 -14.93 -0.82
C LEU A 256 -6.17 -15.60 -0.08
N MET A 257 -7.07 -16.26 -0.80
CA MET A 257 -8.15 -17.06 -0.19
C MET A 257 -7.58 -18.17 0.69
N ALA A 258 -6.62 -18.96 0.19
CA ALA A 258 -5.99 -20.03 0.97
C ALA A 258 -5.33 -19.50 2.24
N TYR A 259 -4.58 -18.39 2.13
CA TYR A 259 -3.94 -17.75 3.27
C TYR A 259 -4.94 -17.24 4.30
N CYS A 260 -6.00 -16.54 3.87
CA CYS A 260 -7.02 -16.03 4.79
C CYS A 260 -7.72 -17.17 5.51
N LYS A 261 -7.99 -18.30 4.83
CA LYS A 261 -8.57 -19.49 5.46
C LYS A 261 -7.63 -20.12 6.49
N ASP A 262 -6.34 -20.25 6.17
CA ASP A 262 -5.32 -20.79 7.08
C ASP A 262 -5.17 -19.93 8.36
N LYS A 263 -5.17 -18.60 8.21
CA LYS A 263 -5.00 -17.67 9.34
C LYS A 263 -6.30 -17.34 10.08
N GLY A 264 -7.44 -17.89 9.68
CA GLY A 264 -8.74 -17.61 10.30
C GLY A 264 -9.27 -16.19 10.03
N PHE A 265 -8.85 -15.56 8.92
CA PHE A 265 -9.35 -14.25 8.49
C PHE A 265 -10.66 -14.42 7.71
N GLU A 266 -11.71 -14.87 8.40
CA GLU A 266 -12.99 -15.29 7.78
C GLU A 266 -13.61 -14.19 6.91
N TRP A 267 -13.70 -12.96 7.43
CA TRP A 267 -14.27 -11.84 6.68
C TRP A 267 -13.47 -11.52 5.41
N ASP A 268 -12.14 -11.53 5.48
CA ASP A 268 -11.30 -11.30 4.28
C ASP A 268 -11.43 -12.45 3.29
N TRP A 269 -11.52 -13.70 3.77
CA TRP A 269 -11.78 -14.86 2.92
C TRP A 269 -13.11 -14.73 2.19
N GLU A 270 -14.20 -14.35 2.87
CA GLU A 270 -15.51 -14.16 2.24
C GLU A 270 -15.47 -13.08 1.16
N VAL A 271 -14.75 -11.98 1.43
CA VAL A 271 -14.57 -10.87 0.51
C VAL A 271 -13.81 -11.33 -0.74
N PHE A 272 -12.73 -12.11 -0.60
CA PHE A 272 -12.01 -12.69 -1.73
C PHE A 272 -12.81 -13.79 -2.44
N ASN A 273 -13.56 -14.61 -1.71
CA ASN A 273 -14.36 -15.69 -2.28
C ASN A 273 -15.43 -15.17 -3.25
N LYS A 274 -16.00 -13.99 -2.98
CA LYS A 274 -16.91 -13.31 -3.93
C LYS A 274 -16.23 -12.94 -5.25
N ASP A 275 -14.96 -12.54 -5.23
CA ASP A 275 -14.19 -12.26 -6.46
C ASP A 275 -13.91 -13.50 -7.30
N GLY A 276 -13.98 -14.69 -6.70
CA GLY A 276 -13.75 -15.98 -7.38
C GLY A 276 -15.02 -16.62 -7.97
N GLN A 277 -16.18 -16.01 -7.77
CA GLN A 277 -17.50 -16.45 -8.27
C GLN A 277 -17.87 -15.69 -9.55
#